data_AF-A0A2N9MQ21-F1
#
_entry.id   AF-A0A2N9MQ21-F1
#
_cell.length_a   1.000
_cell.length_b   1.000
_cell.length_c   1.000
_cell.angle_alpha   90.00
_cell.angle_beta   90.00
_cell.angle_gamma   90.00
#
_symmetry.space_group_name_H-M   'P 1'
#
loop_
_entity.id
_entity.type
_entity.pdbx_description
1 polymer ?
#
loop_
_entity_poly.entity_id
_entity_poly.type
_entity_poly.pdbx_seq_one_letter_code
_entity_poly.pdbx_strand_id
1 'polypeptide(L)'
;MQLENNTQFMLFQLRRADGTIDPHSSGTFIASDGRATFLPRSEFTLEPLEFWTSPRTHARYPVKWRIAIPRLHVSLDCVAALPDQELAAGGEELPTYWEGAASYSGSARGVGYLEMTGYYKPVRL
;
A
#
# COMPACT_ATOMS: atom_id res chain seq x y z
N MET A 1 -1.70 -5.46 6.68
CA MET A 1 -3.15 -5.47 7.01
C MET A 1 -3.49 -6.73 7.80
N GLN A 2 -4.35 -6.57 8.79
CA GLN A 2 -4.91 -7.64 9.61
C GLN A 2 -6.42 -7.69 9.36
N LEU A 3 -6.93 -8.85 8.99
CA LEU A 3 -8.33 -9.06 8.66
C LEU A 3 -9.07 -9.74 9.83
N GLU A 4 -10.37 -9.50 9.93
CA GLU A 4 -11.24 -10.01 11.01
C GLU A 4 -11.37 -11.54 11.00
N ASN A 5 -11.05 -12.20 9.88
CA ASN A 5 -11.03 -13.66 9.77
C ASN A 5 -9.69 -14.30 10.24
N ASN A 6 -8.90 -13.55 11.03
CA ASN A 6 -7.58 -13.93 11.54
C ASN A 6 -6.51 -14.19 10.47
N THR A 7 -6.72 -13.75 9.23
CA THR A 7 -5.66 -13.75 8.22
C THR A 7 -4.97 -12.39 8.14
N GLN A 8 -3.72 -12.39 7.67
CA GLN A 8 -2.94 -11.16 7.54
C GLN A 8 -2.21 -11.12 6.21
N PHE A 9 -1.93 -9.92 5.75
CA PHE A 9 -1.15 -9.68 4.54
C PHE A 9 -0.16 -8.54 4.75
N MET A 10 1.04 -8.70 4.23
CA MET A 10 1.95 -7.61 3.93
C MET A 10 2.17 -7.62 2.42
N LEU A 11 1.91 -6.51 1.74
CA LEU A 11 2.11 -6.39 0.30
C LEU A 11 2.93 -5.12 0.05
N PHE A 12 3.91 -5.17 -0.84
CA PHE A 12 4.63 -3.99 -1.29
C PHE A 12 4.77 -3.97 -2.81
N GLN A 13 4.76 -2.76 -3.37
CA GLN A 13 4.99 -2.51 -4.78
C GLN A 13 6.07 -1.46 -4.95
N LEU A 14 7.17 -1.86 -5.58
CA LEU A 14 8.26 -0.98 -5.94
C LEU A 14 7.95 -0.35 -7.30
N ARG A 15 8.15 0.97 -7.41
CA ARG A 15 8.02 1.71 -8.66
C ARG A 15 9.40 2.13 -9.14
N ARG A 16 9.69 1.90 -10.41
CA ARG A 16 10.88 2.42 -11.09
C ARG A 16 10.70 3.89 -11.41
N ALA A 17 11.80 4.56 -11.75
CA ALA A 17 11.79 5.98 -12.10
C ALA A 17 10.93 6.30 -13.33
N ASP A 18 10.75 5.33 -14.24
CA ASP A 18 9.87 5.41 -15.41
C ASP A 18 8.38 5.15 -15.09
N GLY A 19 8.05 4.93 -13.81
CA GLY A 19 6.69 4.63 -13.35
C GLY A 19 6.27 3.17 -13.50
N THR A 20 7.09 2.32 -14.12
CA THR A 20 6.79 0.88 -14.23
C THR A 20 6.96 0.19 -12.87
N ILE A 21 6.27 -0.94 -12.71
CA ILE A 21 6.33 -1.73 -11.48
C ILE A 21 7.56 -2.65 -11.56
N ASP A 22 8.39 -2.64 -10.51
CA ASP A 22 9.54 -3.54 -10.43
C ASP A 22 9.08 -4.99 -10.13
N PRO A 23 9.62 -6.01 -10.82
CA PRO A 23 9.27 -7.40 -10.61
C PRO A 23 9.62 -7.93 -9.20
N HIS A 24 10.50 -7.26 -8.45
CA HIS A 24 10.79 -7.62 -7.05
C HIS A 24 9.72 -7.18 -6.05
N SER A 25 8.66 -6.52 -6.52
CA SER A 25 7.43 -6.34 -5.73
C SER A 25 6.92 -7.69 -5.25
N SER A 26 6.48 -7.79 -4.00
CA SER A 26 5.99 -9.06 -3.46
C SER A 26 5.14 -8.83 -2.21
N GLY A 27 4.71 -9.93 -1.61
CA GLY A 27 3.98 -9.90 -0.36
C GLY A 27 4.09 -11.20 0.40
N THR A 28 3.45 -11.24 1.55
CA THR A 28 3.31 -12.41 2.40
C THR A 28 1.88 -12.48 2.87
N PHE A 29 1.27 -13.65 2.72
CA PHE A 29 0.02 -14.02 3.33
C PHE A 29 0.29 -14.86 4.58
N ILE A 30 -0.39 -14.54 5.68
CA ILE A 30 -0.39 -15.35 6.90
C ILE A 30 -1.81 -15.88 7.06
N ALA A 31 -1.94 -17.20 6.97
CA ALA A 31 -3.22 -17.88 7.19
C ALA A 31 -3.62 -17.84 8.67
N SER A 32 -4.89 -18.16 8.97
CA SER A 32 -5.44 -18.14 10.33
C SER A 32 -4.77 -19.13 11.29
N ASP A 33 -4.08 -20.14 10.76
CA ASP A 33 -3.24 -21.10 11.50
C ASP A 33 -1.79 -20.60 11.72
N GLY A 34 -1.48 -19.38 11.26
CA GLY A 34 -0.14 -18.77 11.36
C GLY A 34 0.82 -19.16 10.24
N ARG A 35 0.42 -20.00 9.29
CA ARG A 35 1.29 -20.40 8.18
C ARG A 35 1.52 -19.25 7.21
N ALA A 36 2.78 -18.90 7.01
CA ALA A 36 3.20 -17.90 6.04
C ALA A 36 3.32 -18.48 4.62
N THR A 37 2.88 -17.71 3.63
CA THR A 37 2.98 -18.01 2.20
C THR A 37 3.50 -16.77 1.46
N PHE A 38 4.60 -16.93 0.74
CA PHE A 38 5.13 -15.89 -0.13
C PHE A 38 4.20 -15.63 -1.32
N LEU A 39 3.98 -14.36 -1.65
CA LEU A 39 3.18 -13.92 -2.80
C LEU A 39 4.09 -13.16 -3.77
N PRO A 40 4.43 -13.72 -4.95
CA PRO A 40 5.14 -12.96 -5.97
C PRO A 40 4.23 -11.86 -6.54
N ARG A 41 4.82 -10.83 -7.16
CA ARG A 41 4.07 -9.75 -7.83
C ARG A 41 2.96 -10.25 -8.75
N SER A 42 3.18 -11.36 -9.46
CA SER A 42 2.21 -11.91 -10.41
C SER A 42 0.91 -12.41 -9.75
N GLU A 43 0.90 -12.65 -8.44
CA GLU A 43 -0.27 -13.19 -7.73
C GLU A 43 -1.21 -12.11 -7.17
N PHE A 44 -0.82 -10.84 -7.23
CA PHE A 44 -1.66 -9.75 -6.72
C PHE A 44 -1.63 -8.50 -7.60
N THR A 45 -2.70 -7.70 -7.50
CA THR A 45 -2.79 -6.38 -8.10
C THR A 45 -3.07 -5.33 -7.03
N LEU A 46 -2.46 -4.16 -7.19
CA LEU A 46 -2.73 -2.94 -6.41
C LEU A 46 -3.08 -1.84 -7.40
N GLU A 47 -4.36 -1.50 -7.47
CA GLU A 47 -4.89 -0.51 -8.41
C GLU A 47 -5.31 0.75 -7.65
N PRO A 48 -4.72 1.92 -7.95
CA PRO A 48 -5.13 3.16 -7.30
C PRO A 48 -6.48 3.63 -7.84
N LEU A 49 -7.42 3.93 -6.93
CA LEU A 49 -8.78 4.36 -7.27
C LEU A 49 -9.04 5.84 -6.99
N GLU A 50 -8.42 6.40 -5.95
CA GLU A 50 -8.61 7.79 -5.54
C GLU A 50 -7.28 8.37 -5.07
N PHE A 51 -7.07 9.65 -5.36
CA PHE A 51 -5.84 10.35 -5.03
C PHE A 51 -6.13 11.59 -4.19
N TRP A 52 -5.28 11.82 -3.20
CA TRP A 52 -5.20 13.07 -2.47
C TRP A 52 -3.92 13.81 -2.87
N THR A 53 -4.02 15.13 -3.03
CA THR A 53 -2.87 15.98 -3.31
C THR A 53 -2.51 16.75 -2.06
N SER A 54 -1.25 16.64 -1.62
CA SER A 54 -0.77 17.39 -0.46
C SER A 54 -0.82 18.89 -0.75
N PRO A 55 -1.41 19.71 0.14
CA PRO A 55 -1.32 21.17 0.03
C PRO A 55 0.07 21.69 0.41
N ARG A 56 0.92 20.88 1.05
CA ARG A 56 2.27 21.26 1.51
C ARG A 56 3.34 21.03 0.45
N THR A 57 3.34 19.85 -0.16
CA THR A 57 4.39 19.42 -1.10
C THR A 57 3.90 19.33 -2.55
N HIS A 58 2.58 19.42 -2.76
CA HIS A 58 1.90 19.15 -4.04
C HIS A 58 2.08 17.72 -4.57
N ALA A 59 2.64 16.81 -3.77
CA ALA A 59 2.71 15.39 -4.11
C ALA A 59 1.30 14.77 -4.15
N ARG A 60 1.08 13.86 -5.10
CA ARG A 60 -0.22 13.22 -5.34
C ARG A 60 -0.18 11.76 -4.92
N TYR A 61 -0.84 11.44 -3.81
CA TYR A 61 -0.84 10.13 -3.18
C TYR A 61 -2.15 9.37 -3.46
N PRO A 62 -2.10 8.11 -3.92
CA PRO A 62 -3.28 7.26 -3.95
C PRO A 62 -3.69 6.88 -2.53
N VAL A 63 -4.84 7.40 -2.08
CA VAL A 63 -5.38 7.17 -0.73
C VAL A 63 -6.50 6.12 -0.71
N LYS A 64 -6.91 5.64 -1.89
CA LYS A 64 -7.80 4.51 -2.06
C LYS A 64 -7.24 3.55 -3.09
N TRP A 65 -7.29 2.26 -2.77
CA TRP A 65 -6.76 1.19 -3.60
C TRP A 65 -7.74 0.03 -3.71
N ARG A 66 -7.72 -0.64 -4.87
CA ARG A 66 -8.25 -1.98 -5.03
C ARG A 66 -7.12 -3.00 -4.97
N ILE A 67 -7.32 -4.02 -4.15
CA ILE A 67 -6.39 -5.12 -3.92
C ILE A 67 -7.07 -6.41 -4.37
N ALA A 68 -6.45 -7.15 -5.28
CA ALA A 68 -6.95 -8.48 -5.66
C ALA A 68 -5.84 -9.53 -5.56
N ILE A 69 -6.18 -10.70 -5.00
CA ILE A 69 -5.31 -11.88 -4.92
C ILE A 69 -6.17 -13.10 -5.34
N PRO A 70 -6.34 -13.35 -6.65
CA PRO A 70 -7.33 -14.31 -7.16
C PRO A 70 -7.16 -15.72 -6.62
N ARG A 71 -5.91 -16.19 -6.49
CA ARG A 71 -5.58 -17.53 -5.94
C ARG A 71 -6.15 -17.75 -4.53
N LEU A 72 -6.29 -16.69 -3.75
CA LEU A 72 -6.83 -16.72 -2.38
C LEU A 72 -8.28 -16.23 -2.29
N HIS A 73 -8.92 -15.95 -3.42
CA HIS A 73 -10.28 -15.39 -3.49
C HIS A 73 -10.43 -14.07 -2.72
N VAL A 74 -9.35 -13.28 -2.67
CA VAL A 74 -9.33 -11.99 -1.98
C VAL A 74 -9.57 -10.88 -2.99
N SER A 75 -10.55 -10.03 -2.67
CA SER A 75 -10.82 -8.75 -3.31
C SER A 75 -11.17 -7.75 -2.22
N LEU A 76 -10.36 -6.70 -2.08
CA LEU A 76 -10.47 -5.71 -1.02
C LEU A 76 -10.36 -4.30 -1.59
N ASP A 77 -11.19 -3.40 -1.08
CA ASP A 77 -10.93 -1.96 -1.17
C ASP A 77 -10.21 -1.53 0.12
N CYS A 78 -9.08 -0.84 -0.05
CA CYS A 78 -8.30 -0.22 1.01
C CYS A 78 -8.50 1.30 0.96
N VAL A 79 -8.85 1.90 2.09
CA VAL A 79 -9.13 3.34 2.20
C VAL A 79 -8.34 3.92 3.37
N ALA A 80 -7.55 4.96 3.11
CA ALA A 80 -6.90 5.74 4.15
C ALA A 80 -7.94 6.30 5.14
N ALA A 81 -7.68 6.18 6.43
CA ALA A 81 -8.58 6.67 7.48
C ALA A 81 -8.72 8.20 7.44
N LEU A 82 -7.63 8.88 7.09
CA LEU A 82 -7.57 10.31 6.83
C LEU A 82 -6.74 10.56 5.56
N PRO A 83 -7.12 11.53 4.71
CA PRO A 83 -6.38 11.83 3.49
C PRO A 83 -5.02 12.49 3.77
N ASP A 84 -4.95 13.40 4.76
CA ASP A 84 -3.73 14.10 5.14
C ASP A 84 -2.97 13.35 6.23
N GLN A 85 -2.11 12.42 5.81
CA GLN A 85 -1.16 11.70 6.66
C GLN A 85 0.25 11.76 6.05
N GLU A 86 0.58 12.89 5.40
CA GLU A 86 1.91 13.12 4.83
C GLU A 86 2.89 13.64 5.88
N LEU A 87 4.00 12.93 6.05
CA LEU A 87 5.18 13.36 6.79
C LEU A 87 6.12 14.12 5.85
N ALA A 88 5.87 15.43 5.73
CA ALA A 88 6.71 16.33 4.93
C ALA A 88 8.05 16.56 5.63
N ALA A 89 9.11 15.95 5.12
CA ALA A 89 10.47 16.25 5.55
C ALA A 89 10.85 17.68 5.13
N GLY A 90 11.29 18.50 6.08
CA GLY A 90 11.61 19.92 5.84
C GLY A 90 12.95 20.19 5.16
N GLY A 91 13.72 19.16 4.79
CA GLY A 91 15.07 19.29 4.22
C GLY A 91 15.38 18.22 3.16
N GLU A 92 16.49 18.37 2.43
CA GLU A 92 16.84 17.49 1.31
C GLU A 92 17.36 16.11 1.73
N GLU A 93 17.72 15.93 2.99
CA GLU A 93 18.35 14.71 3.50
C GLU A 93 17.35 13.60 3.88
N LEU A 94 16.09 13.96 4.14
CA LEU A 94 15.06 13.02 4.56
C LEU A 94 13.97 12.91 3.48
N PRO A 95 13.56 11.69 3.09
CA PRO A 95 12.47 11.54 2.15
C PRO A 95 11.14 11.97 2.77
N THR A 96 10.25 12.52 1.94
CA THR A 96 8.84 12.74 2.29
C THR A 96 8.08 11.42 2.17
N TYR A 97 7.36 11.07 3.23
CA TYR A 97 6.51 9.88 3.31
C TYR A 97 5.04 10.27 3.36
N TRP A 98 4.18 9.39 2.86
CA TRP A 98 2.81 9.33 3.32
C TRP A 98 2.66 8.04 4.11
N GLU A 99 2.21 8.16 5.35
CA GLU A 99 2.21 7.10 6.35
C GLU A 99 0.94 7.21 7.16
N GLY A 100 0.03 6.24 6.97
CA GLY A 100 -1.29 6.41 7.52
C GLY A 100 -2.07 5.14 7.77
N ALA A 101 -2.91 5.22 8.80
CA ALA A 101 -3.88 4.17 9.11
C ALA A 101 -4.85 3.99 7.93
N ALA A 102 -5.22 2.75 7.67
CA ALA A 102 -6.14 2.39 6.60
C ALA A 102 -7.13 1.31 7.08
N SER A 103 -8.33 1.36 6.50
CA SER A 103 -9.35 0.32 6.65
C SER A 103 -9.47 -0.50 5.38
N TYR A 104 -9.89 -1.76 5.53
CA TYR A 104 -10.06 -2.71 4.45
C TYR A 104 -11.47 -3.29 4.48
N SER A 105 -12.08 -3.47 3.30
CA SER A 105 -13.42 -4.04 3.16
C SER A 105 -13.55 -4.79 1.83
N GLY A 106 -14.55 -5.67 1.71
CA GLY A 106 -14.79 -6.49 0.52
C GLY A 106 -14.97 -7.95 0.93
N SER A 107 -14.13 -8.83 0.38
CA SER A 107 -14.06 -10.26 0.74
C SER A 107 -13.84 -10.52 2.24
N ALA A 108 -13.23 -9.58 2.95
CA ALA A 108 -13.16 -9.52 4.41
C ALA A 108 -13.04 -8.06 4.86
N ARG A 109 -13.25 -7.81 6.15
CA ARG A 109 -12.98 -6.51 6.79
C ARG A 109 -11.69 -6.57 7.56
N GLY A 110 -11.07 -5.41 7.78
CA GLY A 110 -9.85 -5.32 8.56
C GLY A 110 -9.28 -3.92 8.65
N VAL A 111 -8.12 -3.83 9.28
CA VAL A 111 -7.37 -2.59 9.50
C VAL A 111 -5.90 -2.78 9.18
N GLY A 112 -5.18 -1.69 9.00
CA GLY A 112 -3.76 -1.72 8.76
C GLY A 112 -3.19 -0.35 8.48
N TYR A 113 -2.15 -0.34 7.66
CA TYR A 113 -1.33 0.82 7.40
C TYR A 113 -0.93 0.85 5.93
N LEU A 114 -0.88 2.05 5.37
CA LEU A 114 -0.31 2.33 4.07
C LEU A 114 0.91 3.21 4.26
N GLU A 115 2.00 2.84 3.59
CA GLU A 115 3.22 3.62 3.49
C GLU A 115 3.54 3.86 2.02
N MET A 116 3.90 5.09 1.69
CA MET A 116 4.15 5.52 0.33
C MET A 116 5.30 6.52 0.28
N THR A 117 6.32 6.19 -0.49
CA THR A 117 7.48 7.04 -0.74
C THR A 117 7.59 7.39 -2.22
N GLY A 118 8.43 8.37 -2.55
CA GLY A 118 8.78 8.66 -3.93
C GLY A 118 7.75 9.49 -4.72
N TYR A 119 6.69 9.99 -4.07
CA TYR A 119 5.62 10.77 -4.72
C TYR A 119 5.90 12.27 -4.77
N TYR A 120 6.71 12.81 -3.85
CA TYR A 120 7.19 14.19 -3.89
C TYR A 120 8.43 14.32 -4.78
N LYS A 121 9.46 13.52 -4.49
CA LYS A 121 10.69 13.38 -5.28
C LYS A 121 11.05 11.89 -5.33
N PRO A 122 11.70 11.41 -6.41
CA PRO A 122 12.20 10.04 -6.45
C PRO A 122 13.10 9.74 -5.24
N VAL A 123 12.93 8.57 -4.64
CA VAL A 123 13.84 8.09 -3.59
C VAL A 123 15.20 7.84 -4.23
N ARG A 124 16.24 8.45 -3.66
CA ARG A 124 17.64 8.17 -4.01
C ARG A 124 18.20 7.24 -2.92
N LEU A 125 18.79 6.13 -3.35
CA LEU A 125 19.52 5.19 -2.48
C LEU A 125 21.02 5.47 -2.60
#